data_AF-X1JP57-F1
#
_entry.id   AF-X1JP57-F1
#
_cell.length_a   1.000
_cell.length_b   1.000
_cell.length_c   1.000
_cell.angle_alpha   90.00
_cell.angle_beta   90.00
_cell.angle_gamma   90.00
#
_symmetry.space_group_name_H-M   'P 1'
#
loop_
_entity.id
_entity.type
_entity.pdbx_description
1 polymer ?
#
loop_
_entity_poly.entity_id
_entity_poly.type
_entity_poly.pdbx_seq_one_letter_code
_entity_poly.pdbx_strand_id
1 'polypeptide(L)' 'RIRKDPPEEDIASGYLVVEHLGLEEITTWASEKDLSVQEAIAIASAYLAERSSN' A
#
# COMPACT_ATOMS: atom_id res chain seq x y z
N ARG A 1 -22.24 -4.00 18.07
CA ARG A 1 -21.19 -3.54 17.12
C ARG A 1 -20.44 -4.78 16.66
N ILE A 2 -20.68 -5.21 15.43
CA ILE A 2 -19.92 -6.33 14.82
C ILE A 2 -18.49 -5.80 14.65
N ARG A 3 -17.53 -6.38 15.38
CA ARG A 3 -16.11 -6.22 15.04
C ARG A 3 -15.94 -6.97 13.73
N LYS A 4 -15.80 -6.23 12.63
CA LYS A 4 -15.21 -6.81 11.43
C LYS A 4 -13.75 -7.01 11.80
N ASP A 5 -13.31 -8.27 11.85
CA ASP A 5 -11.89 -8.54 11.88
C ASP A 5 -11.26 -7.81 10.68
N PRO A 6 -10.11 -7.13 10.88
CA PRO A 6 -9.42 -6.51 9.76
C PRO A 6 -9.20 -7.59 8.68
N PRO A 7 -9.45 -7.30 7.39
CA PRO A 7 -9.09 -8.23 6.33
C PRO A 7 -7.59 -8.51 6.45
N GLU A 8 -7.24 -9.72 6.89
CA GLU A 8 -5.86 -10.09 7.25
C GLU A 8 -4.92 -9.92 6.05
N GLU A 9 -5.41 -10.09 4.82
CA GLU A 9 -4.61 -9.98 3.59
C GLU A 9 -4.48 -8.54 3.06
N ASP A 10 -5.54 -7.72 3.14
CA ASP A 10 -5.50 -6.35 2.59
C ASP A 10 -4.67 -5.41 3.45
N ILE A 11 -4.71 -5.56 4.78
CA ILE A 11 -3.84 -4.79 5.69
C ILE A 11 -2.39 -5.26 5.58
N ALA A 12 -2.16 -6.54 5.31
CA ALA A 12 -0.83 -7.06 5.07
C ALA A 12 -0.20 -6.42 3.82
N SER A 13 -0.95 -6.24 2.73
CA SER A 13 -0.40 -5.64 1.51
C SER A 13 0.10 -4.20 1.71
N GLY A 14 -0.71 -3.34 2.32
CA GLY A 14 -0.32 -1.95 2.60
C GLY A 14 0.85 -1.83 3.57
N TYR A 15 0.90 -2.68 4.60
CA TYR A 15 2.02 -2.75 5.54
C TYR A 15 3.31 -3.24 4.85
N LEU A 16 3.21 -4.29 4.03
CA LEU A 16 4.35 -4.86 3.29
C LEU A 16 4.93 -3.87 2.27
N VAL A 17 4.08 -3.06 1.64
CA VAL A 17 4.54 -1.98 0.74
C VAL A 17 5.34 -0.93 1.50
N VAL A 18 4.85 -0.51 2.67
CA VAL A 18 5.57 0.44 3.52
C VAL A 18 6.86 -0.18 4.07
N GLU A 19 6.88 -1.48 4.38
CA GLU A 19 8.09 -2.19 4.78
C GLU A 19 9.13 -2.26 3.64
N HIS A 20 8.69 -2.48 2.41
CA HIS A 20 9.57 -2.68 1.26
C HIS A 20 10.11 -1.37 0.65
N LEU A 21 9.27 -0.32 0.59
CA LEU A 21 9.62 0.97 -0.01
C LEU A 21 9.94 2.06 1.03
N GLY A 22 9.47 1.91 2.26
CA GLY A 22 9.60 2.96 3.28
C GLY A 22 8.54 4.06 3.14
N LEU A 23 8.05 4.53 4.28
CA LEU A 23 6.98 5.54 4.32
C LEU A 23 7.40 6.90 3.74
N GLU A 24 8.68 7.27 3.89
CA GLU A 24 9.21 8.54 3.39
C GLU A 24 9.25 8.60 1.85
N GLU A 25 9.68 7.52 1.20
CA GLU A 25 9.67 7.42 -0.26
C GLU A 25 8.25 7.42 -0.80
N ILE A 26 7.33 6.68 -0.16
CA ILE A 26 5.91 6.66 -0.53
C ILE A 26 5.29 8.05 -0.39
N THR A 27 5.62 8.77 0.68
CA THR A 27 5.09 10.12 0.92
C THR A 27 5.63 11.12 -0.10
N THR A 28 6.91 11.01 -0.43
CA THR A 28 7.55 11.84 -1.47
C THR A 28 6.91 11.59 -2.82
N TRP A 29 6.75 10.32 -3.21
CA TRP A 29 6.12 9.96 -4.46
C TRP A 29 4.64 10.37 -4.53
N ALA A 30 3.89 10.22 -3.44
CA ALA A 30 2.52 10.71 -3.35
C ALA A 30 2.44 12.22 -3.61
N SER A 31 3.35 13.00 -3.01
CA SER A 31 3.44 14.44 -3.24
C SER A 31 3.82 14.79 -4.68
N GLU A 32 4.76 14.07 -5.30
CA GLU A 32 5.18 14.31 -6.69
C GLU A 32 4.07 14.00 -7.72
N LYS A 33 3.13 13.12 -7.35
CA LYS A 33 2.04 12.65 -8.22
C LYS A 33 0.69 13.28 -7.92
N ASP A 34 0.62 14.23 -6.98
CA ASP A 34 -0.64 14.82 -6.51
C ASP A 34 -1.64 13.76 -6.03
N LEU A 35 -1.13 12.76 -5.29
CA LEU A 35 -1.88 11.67 -4.69
C LEU A 35 -1.89 11.80 -3.17
N SER A 36 -2.91 11.21 -2.53
CA SER A 36 -2.81 10.90 -1.11
C SER A 36 -1.83 9.74 -0.87
N VAL A 37 -1.25 9.68 0.33
CA VAL A 37 -0.40 8.56 0.76
C VAL A 37 -1.15 7.21 0.65
N GLN A 38 -2.46 7.20 0.87
CA GLN A 38 -3.29 6.00 0.77
C GLN A 38 -3.44 5.52 -0.69
N GLU A 39 -3.67 6.45 -1.62
CA GLU A 39 -3.74 6.12 -3.06
C GLU A 39 -2.39 5.62 -3.58
N ALA A 40 -1.30 6.24 -3.13
CA ALA A 40 0.05 5.78 -3.44
C ALA A 40 0.28 4.34 -2.94
N ILE A 41 -0.05 4.04 -1.68
CA ILE A 41 0.07 2.69 -1.12
C ILE A 41 -0.78 1.69 -1.94
N ALA A 42 -2.01 2.05 -2.31
CA ALA A 42 -2.89 1.17 -3.07
C ALA A 42 -2.32 0.84 -4.47
N ILE A 43 -1.80 1.84 -5.18
CA ILE A 43 -1.18 1.64 -6.50
C ILE A 43 0.08 0.78 -6.40
N ALA A 44 0.95 1.05 -5.43
CA ALA A 44 2.17 0.28 -5.20
C ALA A 44 1.85 -1.18 -4.81
N SER A 45 0.83 -1.39 -3.99
CA SER A 45 0.35 -2.73 -3.61
C SER A 45 -0.12 -3.52 -4.83
N ALA A 46 -0.92 -2.89 -5.71
CA ALA A 46 -1.39 -3.53 -6.94
C ALA A 46 -0.25 -3.90 -7.88
N TYR A 47 0.73 -3.01 -8.06
CA TYR A 47 1.90 -3.26 -8.92
C TYR A 47 2.76 -4.43 -8.41
N LEU A 48 2.97 -4.53 -7.10
CA LEU A 48 3.73 -5.63 -6.51
C LEU A 48 2.98 -6.97 -6.64
N ALA A 49 1.65 -6.96 -6.42
CA ALA A 49 0.82 -8.16 -6.59
C ALA A 49 0.85 -8.72 -8.01
N GLU A 50 0.83 -7.85 -9.04
CA GLU A 50 0.97 -8.26 -10.44
C GLU A 50 2.34 -8.87 -10.75
N ARG A 51 3.43 -8.33 -10.17
CA ARG A 51 4.79 -8.88 -10.36
C ARG A 51 5.02 -10.22 -9.66
N SER A 52 4.35 -10.47 -8.54
CA SER A 52 4.45 -11.76 -7.83
C SER A 52 3.62 -12.87 -8.46
N SER A 53 2.73 -12.56 -9.40
CA SER A 53 1.82 -13.51 -10.06
C SER A 53 2.34 -14.01 -11.43
N ASN A 54 3.52 -13.55 -11.87
CA ASN A 54 4.24 -13.98 -13.08
C ASN A 54 5.56 -14.65 -12.71
#